data_AF-A0A3M1Y181-F1
#
_entry.id   AF-A0A3M1Y181-F1
#
_cell.length_a   1.000
_cell.length_b   1.000
_cell.length_c   1.000
_cell.angle_alpha   90.00
_cell.angle_beta   90.00
_cell.angle_gamma   90.00
#
_symmetry.space_group_name_H-M   'P 1'
#
loop_
_entity.id
_entity.type
_entity.pdbx_description
1 polymer ?
#
loop_
_entity_poly.entity_id
_entity_poly.type
_entity_poly.pdbx_seq_one_letter_code
_entity_poly.pdbx_strand_id
1 'polypeptide(L)'
;MGQQHQPMSLGKIVKKLTIGYVMQGHQRGYNFTTSTHGYADTVLKTIWRQVMPRGQGWSDYIGARSLKCFELPDGEIALAEITVTDQQDENGRRGIRQAVVEVMPVQTFSHHLKFRILGYPSDTFAFANTAYEILKNVRIKKNAPLILAYDYKNPRFWWGMELLILKLVDNPPRHLRRLPFPISFTTLTLDHLGETTIIGMPATKAAQISDATVITL
;
A
#
# COMPACT_ATOMS: atom_id res chain seq x y z
N MET A 1 -30.96 32.18 -12.89
CA MET A 1 -29.50 31.96 -12.75
C MET A 1 -29.27 30.51 -12.33
N GLY A 2 -29.16 29.60 -13.31
CA GLY A 2 -28.88 28.18 -13.05
C GLY A 2 -27.41 27.92 -13.32
N GLN A 3 -26.62 27.68 -12.28
CA GLN A 3 -25.25 27.18 -12.45
C GLN A 3 -25.34 25.74 -12.95
N GLN A 4 -25.00 25.55 -14.22
CA GLN A 4 -24.75 24.24 -14.79
C GLN A 4 -23.51 23.65 -14.11
N HIS A 5 -23.71 22.62 -13.29
CA HIS A 5 -22.62 21.74 -12.89
C HIS A 5 -22.10 21.04 -14.14
N GLN A 6 -20.98 21.52 -14.67
CA GLN A 6 -20.20 20.75 -15.62
C GLN A 6 -19.68 19.50 -14.90
N PRO A 7 -19.91 18.28 -15.42
CA PRO A 7 -19.22 17.11 -14.92
C PRO A 7 -17.73 17.32 -15.17
N MET A 8 -16.94 17.36 -14.09
CA MET A 8 -15.48 17.33 -14.20
C MET A 8 -15.11 16.08 -15.01
N SER A 9 -14.55 16.29 -16.19
CA SER A 9 -13.91 15.25 -16.99
C SER A 9 -12.84 14.57 -16.14
N LEU A 10 -13.14 13.38 -15.61
CA LEU A 10 -12.20 12.42 -15.02
C LEU A 10 -11.34 11.80 -16.14
N GLY A 11 -10.71 12.65 -16.96
CA GLY A 11 -10.17 12.32 -18.28
C GLY A 11 -8.75 11.78 -18.29
N LYS A 12 -8.23 11.21 -17.21
CA LYS A 12 -7.04 10.36 -17.27
C LYS A 12 -7.34 9.00 -16.65
N ILE A 13 -7.29 8.01 -17.54
CA ILE A 13 -7.60 6.60 -17.30
C ILE A 13 -6.67 6.06 -16.23
N VAL A 14 -7.23 5.53 -15.14
CA VAL A 14 -6.50 4.64 -14.24
C VAL A 14 -6.17 3.38 -15.03
N LYS A 15 -4.90 3.18 -15.34
CA LYS A 15 -4.44 1.99 -16.04
C LYS A 15 -4.19 0.89 -15.02
N LYS A 16 -4.49 -0.36 -15.38
CA LYS A 16 -4.29 -1.52 -14.50
C LYS A 16 -3.24 -2.45 -15.06
N LEU A 17 -2.33 -2.88 -14.20
CA LEU A 17 -1.39 -3.97 -14.45
C LEU A 17 -1.60 -5.05 -13.39
N THR A 18 -1.46 -6.31 -13.77
CA THR A 18 -1.46 -7.42 -12.83
C THR A 18 -0.11 -8.11 -12.89
N ILE A 19 0.48 -8.36 -11.72
CA ILE A 19 1.63 -9.24 -11.57
C ILE A 19 1.15 -10.50 -10.86
N GLY A 20 1.26 -11.64 -11.53
CA GLY A 20 0.77 -12.93 -11.03
C GLY A 20 1.84 -14.00 -11.08
N TYR A 21 1.80 -14.95 -10.14
CA TYR A 21 2.64 -16.14 -10.19
C TYR A 21 2.09 -17.13 -11.21
N VAL A 22 2.92 -17.50 -12.19
CA VAL A 22 2.56 -18.42 -13.27
C VAL A 22 3.26 -19.76 -13.02
N MET A 23 2.47 -20.84 -12.88
CA MET A 23 2.97 -22.19 -12.58
C MET A 23 3.30 -23.02 -13.83
N GLN A 24 2.77 -22.66 -14.99
CA GLN A 24 2.87 -23.44 -16.23
C GLN A 24 3.59 -22.65 -17.33
N GLY A 25 4.36 -23.35 -18.19
CA GLY A 25 5.09 -22.77 -19.32
C GLY A 25 6.60 -22.58 -19.07
N HIS A 26 7.28 -21.96 -20.04
CA HIS A 26 8.74 -21.81 -20.07
C HIS A 26 9.28 -20.79 -19.05
N GLN A 27 8.46 -19.86 -18.56
CA GLN A 27 8.85 -18.83 -17.58
C GLN A 27 8.00 -18.94 -16.32
N ARG A 28 8.36 -19.89 -15.44
CA ARG A 28 7.77 -20.02 -14.11
C ARG A 28 8.17 -18.85 -13.22
N GLY A 29 7.27 -18.45 -12.33
CA GLY A 29 7.50 -17.35 -11.40
C GLY A 29 6.49 -16.22 -11.56
N TYR A 30 6.74 -15.10 -10.89
CA TYR A 30 5.96 -13.90 -11.14
C TYR A 30 6.16 -13.42 -12.58
N ASN A 31 5.11 -12.89 -13.19
CA ASN A 31 5.13 -12.21 -14.49
C ASN A 31 4.06 -11.13 -14.52
N PHE A 32 4.20 -10.16 -15.42
CA PHE A 32 3.05 -9.33 -15.80
C PHE A 32 2.05 -10.20 -16.57
N THR A 33 0.83 -10.32 -16.06
CA THR A 33 -0.24 -11.16 -16.64
C THR A 33 -1.28 -10.37 -17.42
N THR A 34 -1.14 -9.03 -17.44
CA THR A 34 -1.90 -8.11 -18.30
C THR A 34 -0.98 -7.46 -19.32
N SER A 35 -1.55 -6.89 -20.38
CA SER A 35 -0.78 -6.15 -21.37
C SER A 35 0.04 -5.01 -20.72
N THR A 36 1.33 -4.97 -21.04
CA THR A 36 2.26 -3.92 -20.63
C THR A 36 2.46 -2.86 -21.71
N HIS A 37 1.68 -2.93 -22.81
CA HIS A 37 1.76 -1.96 -23.91
C HIS A 37 1.47 -0.54 -23.41
N GLY A 38 2.31 0.40 -23.82
CA GLY A 38 2.18 1.82 -23.46
C GLY A 38 2.86 2.21 -22.14
N TYR A 39 3.61 1.30 -21.51
CA TYR A 39 4.52 1.63 -20.41
C TYR A 39 5.97 1.64 -20.89
N ALA A 40 6.76 2.60 -20.41
CA ALA A 40 8.19 2.58 -20.59
C ALA A 40 8.85 1.48 -19.73
N ASP A 41 9.94 0.91 -20.22
CA ASP A 41 10.69 -0.13 -19.50
C ASP A 41 11.15 0.29 -18.10
N THR A 42 11.52 1.56 -17.92
CA THR A 42 11.91 2.12 -16.62
C THR A 42 10.76 2.09 -15.62
N VAL A 43 9.54 2.35 -16.08
CA VAL A 43 8.31 2.30 -15.28
C VAL A 43 8.02 0.85 -14.90
N LEU A 44 8.02 -0.08 -15.86
CA LEU A 44 7.79 -1.50 -15.60
C LEU A 44 8.83 -2.08 -14.62
N LYS A 45 10.11 -1.74 -14.77
CA LYS A 45 11.18 -2.14 -13.85
C LYS A 45 10.97 -1.59 -12.44
N THR A 46 10.49 -0.34 -12.33
CA THR A 46 10.20 0.28 -11.04
C THR A 46 9.04 -0.42 -10.35
N ILE A 47 7.93 -0.64 -11.07
CA ILE A 47 6.77 -1.40 -10.59
C ILE A 47 7.23 -2.79 -10.12
N TRP A 48 7.96 -3.52 -10.96
CA TRP A 48 8.47 -4.86 -10.63
C TRP A 48 9.24 -4.92 -9.31
N ARG A 49 10.14 -3.94 -9.10
CA ARG A 49 11.01 -3.90 -7.91
C ARG A 49 10.28 -3.52 -6.63
N GLN A 50 9.24 -2.70 -6.74
CA GLN A 50 8.60 -2.08 -5.59
C GLN A 50 7.25 -2.69 -5.22
N VAL A 51 6.53 -3.29 -6.17
CA VAL A 51 5.14 -3.75 -5.99
C VAL A 51 4.93 -4.68 -4.79
N MET A 52 5.83 -5.66 -4.58
CA MET A 52 5.64 -6.64 -3.52
C MET A 52 6.09 -6.07 -2.17
N PRO A 53 5.28 -6.21 -1.11
CA PRO A 53 5.72 -5.91 0.24
C PRO A 53 6.81 -6.90 0.67
N ARG A 54 7.76 -6.43 1.48
CA ARG A 54 8.94 -7.21 1.91
C ARG A 54 8.64 -8.17 3.07
N GLY A 55 9.62 -9.05 3.31
CA GLY A 55 9.66 -9.98 4.44
C GLY A 55 9.18 -11.39 4.13
N GLN A 56 9.36 -12.27 5.11
CA GLN A 56 9.10 -13.71 5.03
C GLN A 56 8.01 -14.15 6.02
N GLY A 57 7.34 -15.27 5.72
CA GLY A 57 6.27 -15.83 6.55
C GLY A 57 4.87 -15.38 6.15
N TRP A 58 4.67 -14.97 4.89
CA TRP A 58 3.35 -14.56 4.38
C TRP A 58 2.28 -15.64 4.48
N SER A 59 2.65 -16.92 4.60
CA SER A 59 1.70 -18.02 4.82
C SER A 59 0.86 -17.89 6.09
N ASP A 60 1.30 -17.11 7.07
CA ASP A 60 0.59 -16.93 8.35
C ASP A 60 -0.47 -15.82 8.28
N TYR A 61 -0.54 -15.13 7.13
CA TYR A 61 -1.38 -13.95 6.91
C TYR A 61 -2.39 -14.17 5.78
N ILE A 62 -2.85 -15.40 5.55
CA ILE A 62 -3.81 -15.71 4.47
C ILE A 62 -5.05 -14.82 4.58
N GLY A 63 -5.48 -14.29 3.43
CA GLY A 63 -6.59 -13.35 3.33
C GLY A 63 -6.23 -11.90 3.66
N ALA A 64 -5.02 -11.64 4.16
CA ALA A 64 -4.57 -10.27 4.39
C ALA A 64 -4.48 -9.50 3.08
N ARG A 65 -4.76 -8.21 3.17
CA ARG A 65 -4.50 -7.24 2.12
C ARG A 65 -3.32 -6.36 2.51
N SER A 66 -2.47 -6.05 1.54
CA SER A 66 -1.48 -4.99 1.61
C SER A 66 -1.71 -4.01 0.46
N LEU A 67 -1.74 -2.73 0.77
CA LEU A 67 -1.69 -1.65 -0.20
C LEU A 67 -0.30 -1.04 -0.17
N LYS A 68 0.27 -0.78 -1.34
CA LYS A 68 1.58 -0.14 -1.45
C LYS A 68 1.54 0.97 -2.49
N CYS A 69 1.92 2.17 -2.09
CA CYS A 69 1.91 3.36 -2.92
C CYS A 69 3.33 3.90 -3.09
N PHE A 70 3.72 4.16 -4.33
CA PHE A 70 5.01 4.73 -4.68
C PHE A 70 4.95 5.52 -5.99
N GLU A 71 5.89 6.46 -6.14
CA GLU A 71 6.03 7.28 -7.34
C GLU A 71 6.78 6.53 -8.44
N LEU A 72 6.40 6.78 -9.69
CA LEU A 72 7.02 6.22 -10.88
C LEU A 72 7.95 7.26 -11.55
N PRO A 73 8.93 6.83 -12.35
CA PRO A 73 9.91 7.74 -12.96
C PRO A 73 9.31 8.80 -13.90
N ASP A 74 8.08 8.61 -14.36
CA ASP A 74 7.33 9.53 -15.21
C ASP A 74 6.40 10.47 -14.42
N GLY A 75 6.47 10.45 -13.08
CA GLY A 75 5.65 11.28 -12.19
C GLY A 75 4.23 10.75 -12.00
N GLU A 76 3.88 9.59 -12.55
CA GLU A 76 2.66 8.88 -12.19
C GLU A 76 2.82 8.16 -10.83
N ILE A 77 1.71 7.72 -10.27
CA ILE A 77 1.64 7.02 -8.99
C ILE A 77 1.18 5.60 -9.25
N ALA A 78 1.90 4.63 -8.69
CA ALA A 78 1.46 3.26 -8.60
C ALA A 78 0.83 2.98 -7.23
N LEU A 79 -0.42 2.51 -7.22
CA LEU A 79 -1.06 1.91 -6.06
C LEU A 79 -1.23 0.41 -6.31
N ALA A 80 -0.43 -0.39 -5.62
CA ALA A 80 -0.50 -1.84 -5.66
C ALA A 80 -1.41 -2.36 -4.55
N GLU A 81 -2.36 -3.22 -4.91
CA GLU A 81 -3.15 -4.03 -4.00
C GLU A 81 -2.70 -5.48 -4.11
N ILE A 82 -2.27 -6.03 -2.98
CA ILE A 82 -1.74 -7.37 -2.84
C ILE A 82 -2.63 -8.13 -1.89
N THR A 83 -3.04 -9.34 -2.28
CA THR A 83 -3.77 -10.26 -1.41
C THR A 83 -2.91 -11.49 -1.14
N VAL A 84 -2.79 -11.84 0.12
CA VAL A 84 -2.11 -13.06 0.54
C VAL A 84 -3.06 -14.24 0.36
N THR A 85 -2.64 -15.26 -0.38
CA THR A 85 -3.47 -16.42 -0.71
C THR A 85 -2.87 -17.72 -0.17
N ASP A 86 -3.74 -18.72 -0.02
CA ASP A 86 -3.38 -20.08 0.39
C ASP A 86 -2.82 -20.94 -0.75
N GLN A 87 -2.80 -20.39 -1.97
CA GLN A 87 -2.29 -21.06 -3.16
C GLN A 87 -0.80 -21.42 -3.01
N GLN A 88 -0.49 -22.65 -3.38
CA GLN A 88 0.85 -23.20 -3.31
C GLN A 88 1.62 -22.96 -4.61
N ASP A 89 2.94 -22.76 -4.51
CA ASP A 89 3.83 -22.86 -5.66
C ASP A 89 4.29 -24.31 -5.87
N GLU A 90 5.18 -24.53 -6.84
CA GLU A 90 5.71 -25.86 -7.16
C GLU A 90 6.48 -26.54 -6.01
N ASN A 91 6.87 -25.78 -4.98
CA ASN A 91 7.58 -26.27 -3.80
C ASN A 91 6.69 -26.30 -2.55
N GLY A 92 5.37 -26.14 -2.70
CA GLY A 92 4.41 -26.12 -1.58
C GLY A 92 4.46 -24.85 -0.73
N ARG A 93 5.24 -23.83 -1.11
CA ARG A 93 5.27 -22.55 -0.40
C ARG A 93 3.94 -21.84 -0.63
N ARG A 94 3.43 -21.10 0.37
CA ARG A 94 2.20 -20.29 0.30
C ARG A 94 2.51 -18.79 0.45
N GLY A 95 1.54 -17.92 0.22
CA GLY A 95 1.67 -16.48 0.47
C GLY A 95 1.15 -15.62 -0.69
N ILE A 96 1.88 -14.57 -1.04
CA ILE A 96 1.44 -13.62 -2.08
C ILE A 96 1.50 -14.29 -3.46
N ARG A 97 0.41 -14.24 -4.24
CA ARG A 97 0.41 -14.77 -5.62
C ARG A 97 0.04 -13.77 -6.68
N GLN A 98 -0.62 -12.69 -6.28
CA GLN A 98 -1.05 -11.66 -7.20
C GLN A 98 -0.92 -10.29 -6.56
N ALA A 99 -0.50 -9.33 -7.38
CA ALA A 99 -0.61 -7.91 -7.12
C ALA A 99 -1.34 -7.24 -8.28
N VAL A 100 -2.33 -6.41 -7.99
CA VAL A 100 -3.00 -5.53 -8.95
C VAL A 100 -2.46 -4.13 -8.74
N VAL A 101 -1.89 -3.54 -9.78
CA VAL A 101 -1.26 -2.21 -9.75
C VAL A 101 -2.10 -1.25 -10.56
N GLU A 102 -2.62 -0.24 -9.89
CA GLU A 102 -3.29 0.88 -10.53
C GLU A 102 -2.29 2.01 -10.72
N VAL A 103 -2.06 2.39 -11.97
CA VAL A 103 -1.20 3.51 -12.34
C VAL A 103 -2.08 4.69 -12.68
N MET A 104 -1.83 5.82 -12.02
CA MET A 104 -2.65 7.02 -12.17
C MET A 104 -1.82 8.31 -12.05
N PRO A 105 -2.28 9.40 -12.68
CA PRO A 105 -1.67 10.70 -12.47
C PRO A 105 -1.82 11.19 -11.03
N VAL A 106 -0.85 11.98 -10.58
CA VAL A 106 -0.85 12.60 -9.24
C VAL A 106 -2.14 13.38 -8.92
N GLN A 107 -2.77 14.02 -9.91
CA GLN A 107 -4.00 14.79 -9.72
C GLN A 107 -5.22 13.92 -9.42
N THR A 108 -5.20 12.66 -9.87
CA THR A 108 -6.29 11.68 -9.65
C THR A 108 -6.16 11.00 -8.29
N PHE A 109 -4.94 10.92 -7.76
CA PHE A 109 -4.63 10.11 -6.59
C PHE A 109 -5.40 10.49 -5.33
N SER A 110 -5.52 11.78 -5.00
CA SER A 110 -6.27 12.20 -3.80
C SER A 110 -7.76 11.83 -3.88
N HIS A 111 -8.38 11.92 -5.06
CA HIS A 111 -9.77 11.50 -5.25
C HIS A 111 -9.91 9.98 -5.11
N HIS A 112 -8.97 9.24 -5.70
CA HIS A 112 -8.93 7.79 -5.61
C HIS A 112 -8.77 7.32 -4.15
N LEU A 113 -7.87 7.94 -3.39
CA LEU A 113 -7.64 7.64 -1.99
C LEU A 113 -8.88 7.90 -1.14
N LYS A 114 -9.57 9.03 -1.33
CA LYS A 114 -10.83 9.36 -0.64
C LYS A 114 -11.93 8.34 -0.94
N PHE A 115 -12.10 7.97 -2.20
CA PHE A 115 -13.07 6.93 -2.57
C PHE A 115 -12.77 5.61 -1.85
N ARG A 116 -11.50 5.23 -1.78
CA ARG A 116 -11.05 4.02 -1.06
C ARG A 116 -11.34 4.10 0.44
N ILE A 117 -11.06 5.24 1.07
CA ILE A 117 -11.36 5.50 2.49
C ILE A 117 -12.86 5.35 2.77
N LEU A 118 -13.72 5.89 1.91
CA LEU A 118 -15.18 5.80 2.06
C LEU A 118 -15.73 4.37 1.90
N GLY A 119 -14.97 3.47 1.27
CA GLY A 119 -15.36 2.08 1.06
C GLY A 119 -15.20 1.17 2.29
N TYR A 120 -14.60 1.64 3.39
CA TYR A 120 -14.44 0.83 4.61
C TYR A 120 -15.74 0.78 5.43
N PRO A 121 -16.01 -0.32 6.14
CA PRO A 121 -17.10 -0.39 7.09
C PRO A 121 -16.96 0.63 8.23
N SER A 122 -18.08 1.09 8.78
CA SER A 122 -18.13 2.14 9.82
C SER A 122 -17.42 1.75 11.11
N ASP A 123 -17.46 0.48 11.52
CA ASP A 123 -16.76 -0.05 12.70
C ASP A 123 -15.23 0.13 12.62
N THR A 124 -14.68 0.15 11.40
CA THR A 124 -13.25 0.31 11.13
C THR A 124 -12.76 1.74 11.41
N PHE A 125 -13.65 2.74 11.30
CA PHE A 125 -13.30 4.15 11.50
C PHE A 125 -13.00 4.51 12.96
N ALA A 126 -13.65 3.86 13.93
CA ALA A 126 -13.50 4.22 15.34
C ALA A 126 -12.03 4.05 15.81
N PHE A 127 -11.43 2.91 15.49
CA PHE A 127 -10.01 2.64 15.76
C PHE A 127 -9.12 3.64 15.01
N ALA A 128 -9.30 3.76 13.69
CA ALA A 128 -8.45 4.59 12.85
C ALA A 128 -8.48 6.07 13.26
N ASN A 129 -9.64 6.59 13.68
CA ASN A 129 -9.77 7.96 14.17
C ASN A 129 -9.01 8.14 15.49
N THR A 130 -9.18 7.23 16.44
CA THR A 130 -8.51 7.29 17.75
C THR A 130 -6.99 7.26 17.58
N ALA A 131 -6.48 6.31 16.79
CA ALA A 131 -5.05 6.19 16.51
C ALA A 131 -4.51 7.41 15.75
N TYR A 132 -5.27 7.96 14.80
CA TYR A 132 -4.87 9.17 14.08
C TYR A 132 -4.68 10.38 15.01
N GLU A 133 -5.57 10.56 16.00
CA GLU A 133 -5.43 11.63 17.00
C GLU A 133 -4.17 11.47 17.86
N ILE A 134 -3.84 10.24 18.27
CA ILE A 134 -2.59 9.92 18.99
C ILE A 134 -1.38 10.33 18.14
N LEU A 135 -1.40 9.99 16.85
CA LEU A 135 -0.27 10.21 15.96
C LEU A 135 -0.01 11.69 15.65
N LYS A 136 -0.99 12.60 15.78
CA LYS A 136 -0.82 14.03 15.47
C LYS A 136 0.40 14.67 16.14
N ASN A 137 0.72 14.21 17.35
CA ASN A 137 1.74 14.80 18.20
C ASN A 137 3.01 13.94 18.31
N VAL A 138 3.11 12.82 17.57
CA VAL A 138 4.29 11.96 17.66
C VAL A 138 5.48 12.56 16.92
N ARG A 139 6.65 12.48 17.55
CA ARG A 139 7.92 12.90 16.96
C ARG A 139 8.49 11.75 16.12
N ILE A 140 8.76 12.02 14.85
CA ILE A 140 9.35 11.05 13.92
C ILE A 140 10.84 11.37 13.76
N LYS A 141 11.69 10.34 13.76
CA LYS A 141 13.12 10.49 13.42
C LYS A 141 13.25 11.01 11.98
N LYS A 142 14.15 11.97 11.78
CA LYS A 142 14.45 12.52 10.45
C LYS A 142 15.04 11.41 9.56
N ASN A 143 14.60 11.34 8.30
CA ASN A 143 15.08 10.39 7.28
C ASN A 143 14.89 8.90 7.64
N ALA A 144 13.98 8.57 8.56
CA ALA A 144 13.63 7.19 8.87
C ALA A 144 12.16 6.93 8.53
N PRO A 145 11.78 5.70 8.15
CA PRO A 145 10.39 5.35 7.97
C PRO A 145 9.63 5.43 9.30
N LEU A 146 8.36 5.81 9.20
CA LEU A 146 7.38 5.69 10.28
C LEU A 146 6.78 4.30 10.24
N ILE A 147 7.03 3.50 11.28
CA ILE A 147 6.47 2.16 11.41
C ILE A 147 5.34 2.19 12.42
N LEU A 148 4.14 1.84 11.98
CA LEU A 148 2.96 1.65 12.80
C LEU A 148 2.79 0.16 13.06
N ALA A 149 3.01 -0.24 14.30
CA ALA A 149 2.97 -1.62 14.76
C ALA A 149 1.62 -1.91 15.42
N TYR A 150 1.00 -3.03 15.05
CA TYR A 150 -0.28 -3.46 15.64
C TYR A 150 -0.41 -4.98 15.64
N ASP A 151 -1.17 -5.52 16.58
CA ASP A 151 -1.42 -6.95 16.66
C ASP A 151 -2.26 -7.43 15.48
N TYR A 152 -1.65 -8.26 14.63
CA TYR A 152 -2.37 -8.92 13.55
C TYR A 152 -3.13 -10.13 14.09
N LYS A 153 -4.46 -10.03 14.19
CA LYS A 153 -5.34 -11.13 14.63
C LYS A 153 -6.01 -11.85 13.46
N ASN A 154 -6.46 -11.11 12.46
CA ASN A 154 -7.09 -11.60 11.23
C ASN A 154 -7.16 -10.47 10.20
N PRO A 155 -7.51 -10.76 8.92
CA PRO A 155 -7.56 -9.74 7.88
C PRO A 155 -8.47 -8.55 8.17
N ARG A 156 -9.66 -8.79 8.74
CA ARG A 156 -10.64 -7.72 9.03
C ARG A 156 -10.15 -6.79 10.14
N PHE A 157 -9.51 -7.33 11.16
CA PHE A 157 -8.90 -6.51 12.21
C PHE A 157 -7.79 -5.60 11.67
N TRP A 158 -7.09 -6.02 10.61
CA TRP A 158 -6.05 -5.21 9.98
C TRP A 158 -6.61 -4.00 9.20
N TRP A 159 -7.89 -4.01 8.82
CA TRP A 159 -8.50 -2.89 8.10
C TRP A 159 -8.44 -1.57 8.87
N GLY A 160 -8.44 -1.61 10.20
CA GLY A 160 -8.26 -0.42 11.03
C GLY A 160 -6.90 0.24 10.83
N MET A 161 -5.84 -0.57 10.75
CA MET A 161 -4.47 -0.11 10.46
C MET A 161 -4.33 0.42 9.04
N GLU A 162 -4.92 -0.29 8.08
CA GLU A 162 -4.93 0.15 6.70
C GLU A 162 -5.62 1.50 6.56
N LEU A 163 -6.82 1.67 7.11
CA LEU A 163 -7.58 2.92 7.09
C LEU A 163 -6.83 4.05 7.79
N LEU A 164 -6.17 3.78 8.92
CA LEU A 164 -5.33 4.75 9.61
C LEU A 164 -4.23 5.30 8.67
N ILE A 165 -3.49 4.42 7.99
CA ILE A 165 -2.43 4.80 7.07
C ILE A 165 -2.99 5.62 5.91
N LEU A 166 -4.12 5.19 5.32
CA LEU A 166 -4.78 5.95 4.25
C LEU A 166 -5.17 7.36 4.73
N LYS A 167 -5.69 7.50 5.96
CA LYS A 167 -6.02 8.81 6.56
C LYS A 167 -4.79 9.69 6.80
N LEU A 168 -3.66 9.10 7.23
CA LEU A 168 -2.40 9.83 7.40
C LEU A 168 -1.88 10.38 6.07
N VAL A 169 -2.13 9.68 4.97
CA VAL A 169 -1.70 10.11 3.63
C VAL A 169 -2.67 11.12 3.01
N ASP A 170 -3.98 10.94 3.20
CA ASP A 170 -5.01 11.87 2.70
C ASP A 170 -5.00 13.22 3.44
N ASN A 171 -4.83 13.18 4.77
CA ASN A 171 -4.75 14.36 5.61
C ASN A 171 -3.55 14.27 6.56
N PRO A 172 -2.32 14.53 6.09
CA PRO A 172 -1.14 14.39 6.91
C PRO A 172 -1.11 15.41 8.06
N PRO A 173 -0.86 14.97 9.31
CA PRO A 173 -0.46 15.84 10.40
C PRO A 173 0.74 16.73 10.04
N ARG A 174 0.92 17.85 10.75
CA ARG A 174 1.93 18.87 10.42
C ARG A 174 3.34 18.31 10.22
N HIS A 175 3.74 17.31 11.02
CA HIS A 175 5.08 16.73 10.94
C HIS A 175 5.27 15.83 9.69
N LEU A 176 4.19 15.23 9.15
CA LEU A 176 4.21 14.44 7.91
C LEU A 176 4.05 15.30 6.65
N ARG A 177 3.49 16.52 6.75
CA ARG A 177 3.33 17.44 5.59
C ARG A 177 4.63 17.86 4.91
N ARG A 178 5.78 17.63 5.57
CA ARG A 178 7.11 17.93 5.02
C ARG A 178 7.65 16.82 4.13
N LEU A 179 6.99 15.66 4.09
CA LEU A 179 7.37 14.55 3.23
C LEU A 179 7.00 14.87 1.77
N PRO A 180 7.75 14.33 0.78
CA PRO A 180 7.37 14.44 -0.61
C PRO A 180 5.94 13.94 -0.86
N PHE A 181 5.24 14.60 -1.78
CA PHE A 181 3.91 14.18 -2.23
C PHE A 181 4.03 13.46 -3.59
N PRO A 182 3.37 12.30 -3.79
CA PRO A 182 2.56 11.59 -2.79
C PRO A 182 3.41 11.00 -1.66
N ILE A 183 2.86 10.95 -0.46
CA ILE A 183 3.54 10.24 0.64
C ILE A 183 3.49 8.74 0.32
N SER A 184 4.64 8.13 0.08
CA SER A 184 4.73 6.68 -0.15
C SER A 184 4.34 5.91 1.11
N PHE A 185 3.62 4.81 0.94
CA PHE A 185 3.17 4.00 2.08
C PHE A 185 3.00 2.52 1.73
N THR A 186 3.06 1.67 2.75
CA THR A 186 2.79 0.23 2.69
C THR A 186 1.92 -0.13 3.88
N THR A 187 0.70 -0.64 3.66
CA THR A 187 -0.27 -0.86 4.75
C THR A 187 -0.03 -2.17 5.50
N LEU A 188 0.70 -3.11 4.90
CA LEU A 188 1.17 -4.33 5.55
C LEU A 188 2.48 -4.81 4.93
N THR A 189 3.52 -4.93 5.73
CA THR A 189 4.77 -5.60 5.35
C THR A 189 5.31 -6.41 6.53
N LEU A 190 6.14 -7.41 6.25
CA LEU A 190 6.78 -8.24 7.27
C LEU A 190 8.26 -7.88 7.49
N ASP A 191 8.77 -6.92 6.72
CA ASP A 191 10.10 -6.33 6.83
C ASP A 191 10.04 -4.85 6.39
N HIS A 192 10.79 -3.98 7.06
CA HIS A 192 10.82 -2.54 6.81
C HIS A 192 11.97 -2.10 5.90
N LEU A 193 12.96 -2.96 5.68
CA LEU A 193 14.14 -2.60 4.89
C LEU A 193 13.78 -2.39 3.42
N GLY A 194 14.08 -1.19 2.89
CA GLY A 194 13.76 -0.82 1.51
C GLY A 194 12.26 -0.69 1.22
N GLU A 195 11.45 -0.49 2.26
CA GLU A 195 10.03 -0.14 2.15
C GLU A 195 9.81 1.38 2.07
N THR A 196 8.54 1.76 2.08
CA THR A 196 8.05 3.14 1.91
C THR A 196 8.16 3.99 3.17
N THR A 197 7.76 5.27 3.08
CA THR A 197 7.90 6.24 4.15
C THR A 197 7.00 5.94 5.36
N ILE A 198 5.78 5.46 5.14
CA ILE A 198 4.84 5.07 6.19
C ILE A 198 4.50 3.59 6.04
N ILE A 199 4.76 2.81 7.07
CA ILE A 199 4.69 1.35 7.03
C ILE A 199 3.76 0.84 8.12
N GLY A 200 2.79 -0.02 7.76
CA GLY A 200 2.06 -0.87 8.69
C GLY A 200 2.75 -2.22 8.83
N MET A 201 2.95 -2.68 10.07
CA MET A 201 3.64 -3.94 10.34
C MET A 201 3.02 -4.69 11.53
N PRO A 202 2.94 -6.04 11.49
CA PRO A 202 2.51 -6.80 12.66
C PRO A 202 3.46 -6.56 13.85
N ALA A 203 2.91 -6.36 15.05
CA ALA A 203 3.68 -6.01 16.23
C ALA A 203 4.81 -7.02 16.53
N THR A 204 4.56 -8.31 16.29
CA THR A 204 5.56 -9.38 16.45
C THR A 204 6.77 -9.22 15.53
N LYS A 205 6.60 -8.66 14.33
CA LYS A 205 7.70 -8.35 13.40
C LYS A 205 8.38 -7.04 13.78
N ALA A 206 7.59 -6.03 14.16
CA ALA A 206 8.10 -4.71 14.53
C ALA A 206 8.94 -4.72 15.82
N ALA A 207 8.67 -5.66 16.74
CA ALA A 207 9.41 -5.82 18.00
C ALA A 207 10.93 -6.07 17.82
N GLN A 208 11.35 -6.50 16.62
CA GLN A 208 12.75 -6.78 16.30
C GLN A 208 13.50 -5.56 15.74
N ILE A 209 12.82 -4.43 15.53
CA ILE A 209 13.37 -3.25 14.85
C ILE A 209 13.92 -2.25 15.87
N SER A 210 15.15 -1.80 15.66
CA SER A 210 15.84 -0.85 16.55
C SER A 210 16.27 0.46 15.85
N ASP A 211 16.35 0.45 14.53
CA ASP A 211 16.88 1.53 13.68
C ASP A 211 15.81 2.49 13.15
N ALA A 212 14.53 2.15 13.23
CA ALA A 212 13.41 3.00 12.78
C ALA A 212 12.67 3.73 13.92
N THR A 213 11.63 4.51 13.58
CA THR A 213 10.62 4.99 14.56
C THR A 213 9.45 4.01 14.55
N VAL A 214 9.30 3.23 15.62
CA VAL A 214 8.20 2.28 15.78
C VAL A 214 7.20 2.85 16.77
N ILE A 215 5.92 2.89 16.38
CA ILE A 215 4.80 3.28 17.24
C ILE A 215 3.87 2.08 17.34
N THR A 216 3.72 1.54 18.54
CA THR A 216 2.75 0.48 18.82
C THR A 216 1.40 1.10 19.15
N LEU A 217 0.35 0.60 18.49
CA LEU A 217 -1.03 1.06 18.62
C LEU A 217 -1.92 0.04 19.32
#